data_AF-A0A061RZG8-F1
#
_entry.id   AF-A0A061RZG8-F1
#
_cell.length_a   1.000
_cell.length_b   1.000
_cell.length_c   1.000
_cell.angle_alpha   90.00
_cell.angle_beta   90.00
_cell.angle_gamma   90.00
#
_symmetry.space_group_name_H-M   'P 1'
#
loop_
_entity.id
_entity.type
_entity.pdbx_description
1 polymer ?
#
loop_
_entity_poly.entity_id
_entity_poly.type
_entity_poly.pdbx_seq_one_letter_code
_entity_poly.pdbx_strand_id
1 'polypeptide(L)'
;MRAGINRAQKPNYFLAVQCKQDVVERIQSIQESLASSAPHLTELFVDSAKAHVSLAVFAIPYGSQDELLQKIKTALENCIAEANFQRFSVSSGALGHFNNSVLYLGVDDTEGRLAKLASAVKTQLATDGFEVVGIDRGYIPHITVAKISQARNYFLREALSVEVIQEFMNLNQDSCEEVPVECLQLCRMGKRNNGQYYEVVFELPLKS
;
A
#
# COMPACT_ATOMS: atom_id res chain seq x y z
N MET A 1 -25.75 8.46 -31.18
CA MET A 1 -25.83 7.71 -29.90
C MET A 1 -24.49 7.86 -29.20
N ARG A 2 -24.44 8.53 -28.05
CA ARG A 2 -23.22 8.63 -27.25
C ARG A 2 -23.16 7.39 -26.35
N ALA A 3 -22.10 6.60 -26.48
CA ALA A 3 -21.84 5.46 -25.62
C ALA A 3 -21.91 5.92 -24.16
N GLY A 4 -22.65 5.17 -23.35
CA GLY A 4 -22.84 5.45 -21.93
C GLY A 4 -21.50 5.56 -21.22
N ILE A 5 -21.44 6.51 -20.28
CA ILE A 5 -20.32 6.78 -19.39
C ILE A 5 -19.88 5.46 -18.74
N ASN A 6 -18.75 4.90 -19.18
CA ASN A 6 -18.14 3.76 -18.54
C ASN A 6 -17.64 4.24 -17.17
N ARG A 7 -18.39 3.96 -16.09
CA ARG A 7 -17.86 4.20 -14.74
C ARG A 7 -16.73 3.20 -14.56
N ALA A 8 -15.50 3.68 -14.68
CA ALA A 8 -14.30 2.92 -14.37
C ALA A 8 -14.54 2.10 -13.08
N GLN A 9 -14.35 0.79 -13.19
CA GLN A 9 -14.58 -0.12 -12.08
C GLN A 9 -13.73 0.31 -10.89
N LYS A 10 -14.29 0.26 -9.66
CA LYS A 10 -13.51 0.55 -8.47
C LYS A 10 -12.32 -0.42 -8.37
N PRO A 11 -11.13 0.06 -7.95
CA PRO A 11 -10.00 -0.83 -7.74
C PRO A 11 -10.35 -1.99 -6.81
N ASN A 12 -9.91 -3.18 -7.19
CA ASN A 12 -10.19 -4.42 -6.44
C ASN A 12 -8.96 -5.31 -6.29
N TYR A 13 -7.81 -4.93 -6.86
CA TYR A 13 -6.52 -5.58 -6.65
C TYR A 13 -5.42 -4.54 -6.48
N PHE A 14 -4.33 -4.95 -5.84
CA PHE A 14 -3.12 -4.17 -5.74
C PHE A 14 -1.89 -5.07 -5.67
N LEU A 15 -0.76 -4.55 -6.14
CA LEU A 15 0.55 -5.16 -5.99
C LEU A 15 1.22 -4.59 -4.74
N ALA A 16 1.80 -5.45 -3.90
CA ALA A 16 2.38 -5.04 -2.64
C ALA A 16 3.62 -5.85 -2.23
N VAL A 17 4.41 -5.23 -1.35
CA VAL A 17 5.43 -5.90 -0.54
C VAL A 17 4.92 -5.93 0.89
N GLN A 18 4.77 -7.12 1.46
CA GLN A 18 4.34 -7.29 2.84
C GLN A 18 5.45 -6.87 3.80
N CYS A 19 5.09 -6.17 4.87
CA CYS A 19 6.05 -5.81 5.92
C CYS A 19 6.27 -6.98 6.90
N LYS A 20 7.47 -7.04 7.49
CA LYS A 20 7.81 -8.00 8.54
C LYS A 20 7.18 -7.61 9.89
N GLN A 21 7.29 -8.53 10.84
CA GLN A 21 6.66 -8.44 12.17
C GLN A 21 7.13 -7.23 12.99
N ASP A 22 8.38 -6.82 12.84
CA ASP A 22 8.97 -5.63 13.45
C ASP A 22 8.24 -4.33 13.04
N VAL A 23 7.95 -4.17 11.76
CA VAL A 23 7.16 -3.04 11.25
C VAL A 23 5.72 -3.11 11.75
N VAL A 24 5.12 -4.31 11.83
CA VAL A 24 3.78 -4.51 12.38
C VAL A 24 3.73 -4.06 13.84
N GLU A 25 4.72 -4.44 14.64
CA GLU A 25 4.85 -4.08 16.06
C GLU A 25 5.07 -2.58 16.23
N ARG A 26 5.87 -1.95 15.36
CA ARG A 26 5.99 -0.48 15.36
C ARG A 26 4.66 0.20 15.10
N ILE A 27 3.90 -0.25 14.09
CA ILE A 27 2.59 0.33 13.79
C ILE A 27 1.64 0.18 14.99
N GLN A 28 1.67 -0.97 15.67
CA GLN A 28 0.91 -1.18 16.90
C GLN A 28 1.31 -0.21 18.00
N SER A 29 2.61 -0.07 18.27
CA SER A 29 3.12 0.86 19.28
C SER A 29 2.73 2.32 18.99
N ILE A 30 2.76 2.74 17.71
CA ILE A 30 2.29 4.06 17.28
C ILE A 30 0.79 4.20 17.52
N GLN A 31 0.00 3.19 17.14
CA GLN A 31 -1.45 3.19 17.33
C GLN A 31 -1.87 3.19 18.81
N GLU A 32 -1.15 2.46 19.67
CA GLU A 32 -1.37 2.46 21.13
C GLU A 32 -1.06 3.82 21.75
N SER A 33 0.04 4.45 21.32
CA SER A 33 0.41 5.81 21.73
C SER A 33 -0.65 6.83 21.29
N LEU A 34 -1.14 6.71 20.06
CA LEU A 34 -2.23 7.52 19.51
C LEU A 34 -3.55 7.29 20.27
N ALA A 35 -3.88 6.04 20.59
CA ALA A 35 -5.10 5.70 21.31
C ALA A 35 -5.11 6.28 22.73
N SER A 36 -3.94 6.32 23.38
CA SER A 36 -3.80 6.83 24.74
C SER A 36 -3.99 8.35 24.84
N SER A 37 -3.54 9.07 23.83
CA SER A 37 -3.57 10.54 23.75
C SER A 37 -4.81 11.09 23.05
N ALA A 38 -5.29 10.39 22.02
CA ALA A 38 -6.45 10.75 21.21
C ALA A 38 -7.35 9.52 20.93
N PRO A 39 -8.11 9.03 21.94
CA PRO A 39 -8.90 7.79 21.84
C PRO A 39 -9.92 7.77 20.68
N HIS A 40 -10.42 8.94 20.30
CA HIS A 40 -11.39 9.11 19.21
C HIS A 40 -10.81 8.79 17.82
N LEU A 41 -9.49 8.65 17.68
CA LEU A 41 -8.80 8.28 16.42
C LEU A 41 -8.73 6.78 16.19
N THR A 42 -9.05 5.95 17.18
CA THR A 42 -8.97 4.49 17.08
C THR A 42 -9.79 3.91 15.93
N GLU A 43 -10.92 4.54 15.57
CA GLU A 43 -11.72 4.14 14.39
C GLU A 43 -10.99 4.33 13.06
N LEU A 44 -9.94 5.14 13.03
CA LEU A 44 -9.18 5.47 11.81
C LEU A 44 -8.06 4.47 11.56
N PHE A 45 -7.65 3.72 12.58
CA PHE A 45 -6.53 2.80 12.50
C PHE A 45 -6.79 1.74 11.44
N VAL A 46 -5.77 1.49 10.61
CA VAL A 46 -5.77 0.29 9.80
C VAL A 46 -5.32 -0.88 10.65
N ASP A 47 -5.78 -2.06 10.30
CA ASP A 47 -5.29 -3.29 10.92
C ASP A 47 -3.78 -3.43 10.66
N SER A 48 -2.97 -3.42 11.71
CA SER A 48 -1.50 -3.48 11.59
C SER A 48 -1.04 -4.78 10.94
N ALA A 49 -1.80 -5.88 11.07
CA ALA A 49 -1.52 -7.15 10.38
C ALA A 49 -1.58 -7.04 8.84
N LYS A 50 -2.09 -5.91 8.33
CA LYS A 50 -2.13 -5.56 6.91
C LYS A 50 -1.01 -4.61 6.49
N ALA A 51 0.03 -4.43 7.29
CA ALA A 51 1.18 -3.60 6.93
C ALA A 51 1.80 -4.07 5.61
N HIS A 52 1.87 -3.16 4.65
CA HIS A 52 2.47 -3.38 3.34
C HIS A 52 2.86 -2.06 2.70
N VAL A 53 3.76 -2.13 1.72
CA VAL A 53 4.01 -1.06 0.76
C VAL A 53 3.26 -1.37 -0.54
N SER A 54 2.38 -0.47 -0.98
CA SER A 54 1.62 -0.61 -2.22
C SER A 54 2.41 -0.12 -3.43
N LEU A 55 2.56 -0.94 -4.47
CA LEU A 55 3.29 -0.59 -5.70
C LEU A 55 2.35 -0.19 -6.83
N ALA A 56 1.20 -0.85 -6.99
CA ALA A 56 0.21 -0.54 -8.01
C ALA A 56 -1.19 -0.88 -7.51
N VAL A 57 -2.19 -0.09 -7.90
CA VAL A 57 -3.60 -0.30 -7.55
C VAL A 57 -4.41 -0.24 -8.83
N PHE A 58 -5.24 -1.24 -9.10
CA PHE A 58 -5.98 -1.35 -10.36
C PHE A 58 -7.25 -2.19 -10.22
N ALA A 59 -8.04 -2.27 -11.30
CA ALA A 59 -9.26 -3.06 -11.36
C ALA A 59 -9.12 -4.23 -12.34
N ILE A 60 -9.49 -5.44 -11.90
CA ILE A 60 -9.70 -6.61 -12.77
C ILE A 60 -11.21 -6.82 -12.93
N PRO A 61 -11.74 -6.90 -14.17
CA PRO A 61 -13.15 -7.14 -14.44
C PRO A 61 -13.71 -8.38 -13.74
N TYR A 62 -14.92 -8.28 -13.19
CA TYR A 62 -15.63 -9.43 -12.63
C TYR A 62 -15.99 -10.43 -13.74
N GLY A 63 -15.82 -11.73 -13.48
CA GLY A 63 -16.24 -12.80 -14.40
C GLY A 63 -15.16 -13.33 -15.37
N SER A 64 -13.96 -12.74 -15.41
CA SER A 64 -12.85 -13.22 -16.26
C SER A 64 -11.56 -13.47 -15.45
N GLN A 65 -11.70 -13.90 -14.19
CA GLN A 65 -10.60 -13.81 -13.23
C GLN A 65 -9.45 -14.76 -13.52
N ASP A 66 -9.69 -16.05 -13.77
CA ASP A 66 -8.58 -17.03 -13.77
C ASP A 66 -7.61 -16.83 -14.96
N GLU A 67 -8.12 -16.67 -16.18
CA GLU A 67 -7.28 -16.45 -17.36
C GLU A 67 -6.54 -15.11 -17.30
N LEU A 68 -7.22 -14.04 -16.86
CA LEU A 68 -6.57 -12.73 -16.70
C LEU A 68 -5.52 -12.75 -15.60
N LEU A 69 -5.78 -13.42 -14.48
CA LEU A 69 -4.82 -13.54 -13.39
C LEU A 69 -3.55 -14.29 -13.83
N GLN A 70 -3.69 -15.36 -14.64
CA GLN A 70 -2.54 -16.04 -15.21
C GLN A 70 -1.77 -15.14 -16.18
N LYS A 71 -2.47 -14.40 -17.06
CA LYS A 71 -1.81 -13.44 -17.97
C LYS A 71 -1.04 -12.37 -17.20
N ILE A 72 -1.65 -11.77 -16.18
CA ILE A 72 -0.98 -10.77 -15.31
C ILE A 72 0.23 -11.39 -14.64
N LYS A 73 0.10 -12.60 -14.08
CA LYS A 73 1.21 -13.31 -13.42
C LYS A 73 2.39 -13.48 -14.38
N THR A 74 2.17 -14.05 -15.56
CA THR A 74 3.22 -14.26 -16.56
C THR A 74 3.84 -12.95 -17.05
N ALA A 75 3.03 -11.92 -17.31
CA ALA A 75 3.53 -10.62 -17.74
C ALA A 75 4.42 -9.95 -16.69
N LEU A 76 4.02 -10.00 -15.41
CA LEU A 76 4.82 -9.46 -14.31
C LEU A 76 6.08 -10.30 -14.03
N GLU A 77 6.01 -11.62 -14.15
CA GLU A 77 7.19 -12.49 -14.06
C GLU A 77 8.24 -12.12 -15.10
N ASN A 78 7.82 -11.97 -16.37
CA ASN A 78 8.70 -11.55 -17.46
C ASN A 78 9.26 -10.14 -17.21
N CYS A 79 8.39 -9.18 -16.84
CA CYS A 79 8.80 -7.81 -16.52
C CYS A 79 9.88 -7.77 -15.43
N ILE A 80 9.70 -8.54 -14.35
CA ILE A 80 10.67 -8.63 -13.25
C ILE A 80 11.98 -9.28 -13.73
N ALA A 81 11.89 -10.35 -14.51
CA ALA A 81 13.04 -11.09 -15.00
C ALA A 81 13.89 -10.28 -15.99
N GLU A 82 13.25 -9.59 -16.93
CA GLU A 82 13.87 -8.74 -17.96
C GLU A 82 14.52 -7.49 -17.36
N ALA A 83 13.85 -6.84 -16.40
CA ALA A 83 14.42 -5.72 -15.66
C ALA A 83 15.49 -6.15 -14.63
N ASN A 84 15.70 -7.45 -14.46
CA ASN A 84 16.69 -8.06 -13.58
C ASN A 84 16.62 -7.55 -12.13
N PHE A 85 15.41 -7.41 -11.58
CA PHE A 85 15.23 -7.00 -10.18
C PHE A 85 15.76 -8.08 -9.24
N GLN A 86 16.83 -7.73 -8.52
CA GLN A 86 17.37 -8.48 -7.39
C GLN A 86 16.67 -8.06 -6.11
N ARG A 87 16.65 -8.95 -5.11
CA ARG A 87 16.21 -8.64 -3.74
C ARG A 87 16.97 -7.44 -3.18
N PHE A 88 16.28 -6.71 -2.30
CA PHE A 88 16.84 -5.56 -1.60
C PHE A 88 16.06 -5.24 -0.35
N SER A 89 16.58 -4.32 0.43
CA SER A 89 15.91 -3.77 1.58
C SER A 89 15.76 -2.28 1.43
N VAL A 90 14.65 -1.77 1.94
CA VAL A 90 14.41 -0.36 2.22
C VAL A 90 14.14 -0.22 3.71
N SER A 91 14.10 0.99 4.25
CA SER A 91 13.79 1.20 5.67
C SER A 91 12.47 1.93 5.83
N SER A 92 11.67 1.54 6.82
CA SER A 92 10.59 2.40 7.30
C SER A 92 11.21 3.66 7.92
N GLY A 93 10.64 4.82 7.60
CA GLY A 93 11.10 6.12 8.07
C GLY A 93 10.08 6.81 8.96
N ALA A 94 10.23 8.12 9.09
CA ALA A 94 9.36 8.95 9.91
C ALA A 94 7.90 8.92 9.44
N LEU A 95 6.99 9.27 10.36
CA LEU A 95 5.58 9.48 10.04
C LEU A 95 5.41 10.65 9.07
N GLY A 96 4.44 10.52 8.17
CA GLY A 96 3.98 11.57 7.28
C GLY A 96 2.48 11.43 6.99
N HIS A 97 1.94 12.34 6.20
CA HIS A 97 0.51 12.30 5.89
C HIS A 97 0.18 12.73 4.46
N PHE A 98 -0.91 12.19 3.92
CA PHE A 98 -1.52 12.69 2.68
C PHE A 98 -2.73 13.55 3.02
N ASN A 99 -2.57 14.88 2.92
CA ASN A 99 -3.64 15.87 3.11
C ASN A 99 -4.48 15.61 4.38
N ASN A 100 -3.81 15.29 5.50
CA ASN A 100 -4.40 14.95 6.79
C ASN A 100 -5.40 13.77 6.75
N SER A 101 -5.47 13.03 5.64
CA SER A 101 -6.49 12.00 5.40
C SER A 101 -5.96 10.58 5.57
N VAL A 102 -4.64 10.41 5.44
CA VAL A 102 -3.92 9.16 5.63
C VAL A 102 -2.66 9.49 6.41
N LEU A 103 -2.48 8.86 7.57
CA LEU A 103 -1.24 8.85 8.32
C LEU A 103 -0.45 7.60 7.92
N TYR A 104 0.84 7.74 7.65
CA TYR A 104 1.68 6.65 7.18
C TYR A 104 3.09 6.74 7.75
N LEU A 105 3.80 5.61 7.79
CA LEU A 105 5.26 5.56 7.88
C LEU A 105 5.84 5.76 6.48
N GLY A 106 6.76 6.70 6.32
CA GLY A 106 7.52 6.86 5.09
C GLY A 106 8.36 5.61 4.83
N VAL A 107 8.79 5.42 3.58
CA VAL A 107 9.76 4.38 3.24
C VAL A 107 10.94 5.07 2.57
N ASP A 108 12.13 4.87 3.13
CA ASP A 108 13.38 5.37 2.57
C ASP A 108 13.78 4.51 1.37
N ASP A 109 13.56 5.05 0.18
CA ASP A 109 13.99 4.48 -1.10
C ASP A 109 15.03 5.40 -1.75
N THR A 110 16.06 5.82 -1.00
CA THR A 110 17.13 6.71 -1.49
C THR A 110 17.79 6.19 -2.78
N GLU A 111 17.93 4.87 -2.95
CA GLU A 111 18.47 4.27 -4.19
C GLU A 111 17.46 4.21 -5.36
N GLY A 112 16.19 4.55 -5.10
CA GLY A 112 15.09 4.55 -6.06
C GLY A 112 14.72 3.17 -6.59
N ARG A 113 15.09 2.09 -5.89
CA ARG A 113 14.88 0.70 -6.34
C ARG A 113 13.40 0.33 -6.27
N LEU A 114 12.71 0.75 -5.21
CA LEU A 114 11.28 0.52 -5.05
C LEU A 114 10.47 1.36 -6.05
N ALA A 115 10.88 2.60 -6.30
CA ALA A 115 10.29 3.46 -7.31
C ALA A 115 10.44 2.89 -8.73
N LYS A 116 11.63 2.36 -9.07
CA LYS A 116 11.86 1.65 -10.34
C LYS A 116 10.98 0.41 -10.47
N LEU A 117 10.87 -0.40 -9.41
CA LEU A 117 10.01 -1.58 -9.41
C LEU A 117 8.54 -1.19 -9.60
N ALA A 118 8.05 -0.21 -8.84
CA ALA A 118 6.69 0.31 -8.96
C ALA A 118 6.43 0.86 -10.38
N SER A 119 7.36 1.62 -10.95
CA SER A 119 7.23 2.14 -12.31
C SER A 119 7.16 1.02 -13.35
N ALA A 120 8.01 0.01 -13.25
CA ALA A 120 8.04 -1.12 -14.17
C ALA A 120 6.72 -1.89 -14.16
N VAL A 121 6.22 -2.29 -12.98
CA VAL A 121 4.98 -3.07 -12.88
C VAL A 121 3.74 -2.26 -13.28
N LYS A 122 3.70 -0.95 -12.97
CA LYS A 122 2.61 -0.07 -13.42
C LYS A 122 2.60 0.06 -14.95
N THR A 123 3.78 0.22 -15.56
CA THR A 123 3.91 0.34 -17.02
C THR A 123 3.51 -0.95 -17.71
N GLN A 124 3.91 -2.10 -17.16
CA GLN A 124 3.49 -3.40 -17.67
C GLN A 124 1.97 -3.56 -17.61
N LEU A 125 1.35 -3.30 -16.45
CA LEU A 125 -0.11 -3.37 -16.29
C LEU A 125 -0.85 -2.43 -17.27
N ALA A 126 -0.35 -1.20 -17.46
CA ALA A 126 -0.94 -0.26 -18.40
C ALA A 126 -0.80 -0.73 -19.86
N THR A 127 0.35 -1.32 -20.22
CA THR A 127 0.59 -1.93 -21.54
C THR A 127 -0.38 -3.08 -21.81
N ASP A 128 -0.69 -3.86 -20.77
CA ASP A 128 -1.68 -4.95 -20.83
C ASP A 128 -3.14 -4.46 -20.80
N GLY A 129 -3.36 -3.13 -20.80
CA GLY A 129 -4.68 -2.51 -20.91
C GLY A 129 -5.40 -2.30 -19.58
N PHE A 130 -4.73 -2.43 -18.43
CA PHE A 130 -5.33 -2.15 -17.13
C PHE A 130 -5.25 -0.67 -16.78
N GLU A 131 -6.36 -0.12 -16.26
CA GLU A 131 -6.36 1.22 -15.67
C GLU A 131 -5.69 1.20 -14.29
N VAL A 132 -4.48 1.74 -14.22
CA VAL A 132 -3.70 1.85 -12.98
C VAL A 132 -3.95 3.19 -12.31
N VAL A 133 -4.33 3.16 -11.03
CA VAL A 133 -4.62 4.36 -10.25
C VAL A 133 -3.34 5.19 -10.06
N GLY A 134 -3.42 6.47 -10.43
CA GLY A 134 -2.36 7.44 -10.18
C GLY A 134 -1.08 7.15 -10.97
N ILE A 135 -1.19 6.60 -12.18
CA ILE A 135 -0.05 6.33 -13.06
C ILE A 135 0.77 7.61 -13.36
N ASP A 136 0.09 8.75 -13.51
CA ASP A 136 0.73 10.05 -13.79
C ASP A 136 1.22 10.80 -12.53
N ARG A 137 1.12 10.17 -11.35
CA ARG A 137 1.53 10.78 -10.08
C ARG A 137 2.88 10.24 -9.65
N GLY A 138 3.67 11.09 -8.99
CA GLY A 138 4.91 10.66 -8.33
C GLY A 138 4.63 9.51 -7.36
N TYR A 139 5.51 8.51 -7.36
CA TYR A 139 5.43 7.39 -6.44
C TYR A 139 6.02 7.80 -5.09
N ILE A 140 5.20 7.75 -4.04
CA ILE A 140 5.62 8.02 -2.66
C ILE A 140 5.44 6.71 -1.91
N PRO A 141 6.51 5.94 -1.65
CA PRO A 141 6.41 4.68 -0.94
C PRO A 141 6.10 4.95 0.54
N HIS A 142 5.11 4.23 1.06
CA HIS A 142 4.59 4.46 2.41
C HIS A 142 3.88 3.21 2.93
N ILE A 143 3.78 3.11 4.26
CA ILE A 143 3.04 2.06 4.96
C ILE A 143 1.93 2.74 5.77
N THR A 144 0.67 2.45 5.46
CA THR A 144 -0.45 3.15 6.09
C THR A 144 -0.60 2.76 7.56
N VAL A 145 -0.80 3.74 8.44
CA VAL A 145 -1.03 3.58 9.89
C VAL A 145 -2.49 3.87 10.24
N ALA A 146 -3.06 4.93 9.68
CA ALA A 146 -4.45 5.32 9.89
C ALA A 146 -5.00 6.04 8.65
N LYS A 147 -6.31 5.98 8.43
CA LYS A 147 -6.97 6.71 7.34
C LYS A 147 -8.40 7.08 7.68
N ILE A 148 -8.79 8.31 7.33
CA ILE A 148 -10.14 8.85 7.56
C ILE A 148 -11.22 7.98 6.91
N SER A 149 -10.92 7.35 5.76
CA SER A 149 -11.85 6.45 5.09
C SER A 149 -12.26 5.20 5.90
N GLN A 150 -11.59 4.90 7.02
CA GLN A 150 -12.03 3.86 7.96
C GLN A 150 -13.16 4.32 8.89
N ALA A 151 -13.27 5.63 9.14
CA ALA A 151 -14.27 6.20 10.02
C ALA A 151 -15.67 5.82 9.56
N ARG A 152 -16.47 5.26 10.47
CA ARG A 152 -17.90 5.06 10.23
C ARG A 152 -18.66 6.37 10.46
N ASN A 153 -18.16 7.20 11.35
CA ASN A 153 -18.73 8.48 11.70
C ASN A 153 -18.14 9.61 10.85
N TYR A 154 -18.98 10.34 10.12
CA TYR A 154 -18.59 11.47 9.29
C TYR A 154 -17.94 12.61 10.10
N PHE A 155 -18.31 12.78 11.36
CA PHE A 155 -17.75 13.82 12.24
C PHE A 155 -16.28 13.57 12.60
N LEU A 156 -15.74 12.36 12.38
CA LEU A 156 -14.32 12.05 12.58
C LEU A 156 -13.43 12.47 11.40
N ARG A 157 -14.00 13.11 10.36
CA ARG A 157 -13.22 13.61 9.22
C ARG A 157 -12.31 14.79 9.56
N GLU A 158 -12.53 15.44 10.69
CA GLU A 158 -11.64 16.50 11.21
C GLU A 158 -10.74 15.99 12.35
N ALA A 159 -10.83 14.72 12.70
CA ALA A 159 -10.15 14.17 13.87
C ALA A 159 -8.63 14.06 13.70
N LEU A 160 -8.15 13.81 12.48
CA LEU A 160 -6.73 13.97 12.15
C LEU A 160 -6.42 15.44 11.89
N SER A 161 -6.52 16.29 12.92
CA SER A 161 -6.10 17.68 12.79
C SER A 161 -4.59 17.76 12.53
N VAL A 162 -4.14 18.88 11.95
CA VAL A 162 -2.71 19.10 11.67
C VAL A 162 -1.90 19.07 12.96
N GLU A 163 -2.44 19.62 14.04
CA GLU A 163 -1.79 19.70 15.35
C GLU A 163 -1.55 18.30 15.93
N VAL A 164 -2.58 17.46 15.90
CA VAL A 164 -2.51 16.05 16.32
C VAL A 164 -1.44 15.35 15.50
N ILE A 165 -1.52 15.38 14.16
CA ILE A 165 -0.54 14.69 13.30
C ILE A 165 0.90 15.18 13.59
N GLN A 166 1.10 16.49 13.72
CA GLN A 166 2.43 17.06 13.92
C GLN A 166 3.05 16.66 15.26
N GLU A 167 2.26 16.60 16.32
CA GLU A 167 2.71 16.14 17.63
C GLU A 167 3.21 14.68 17.56
N PHE A 168 2.46 13.79 16.91
CA PHE A 168 2.89 12.39 16.77
C PHE A 168 4.05 12.19 15.82
N MET A 169 4.14 12.98 14.77
CA MET A 169 5.30 12.98 13.88
C MET A 169 6.58 13.30 14.65
N ASN A 170 6.54 14.22 15.61
CA ASN A 170 7.70 14.59 16.42
C ASN A 170 8.15 13.46 17.38
N LEU A 171 7.22 12.65 17.87
CA LEU A 171 7.51 11.56 18.80
C LEU A 171 8.11 10.31 18.13
N ASN A 172 8.02 10.19 16.80
CA ASN A 172 8.34 8.95 16.06
C ASN A 172 9.40 9.15 14.97
N GLN A 173 10.32 10.10 15.15
CA GLN A 173 11.31 10.46 14.13
C GLN A 173 12.46 9.46 14.02
N ASP A 174 12.81 8.75 15.09
CA ASP A 174 14.11 8.10 15.22
C ASP A 174 14.12 6.58 15.01
N SER A 175 12.96 5.92 14.87
CA SER A 175 12.93 4.47 14.63
C SER A 175 12.86 4.15 13.13
N CYS A 176 13.63 3.15 12.72
CA CYS A 176 13.65 2.63 11.36
C CYS A 176 13.77 1.10 11.43
N GLU A 177 12.85 0.40 10.79
CA GLU A 177 12.86 -1.05 10.65
C GLU A 177 13.13 -1.40 9.20
N GLU A 178 13.74 -2.55 8.98
CA GLU A 178 14.03 -3.02 7.65
C GLU A 178 12.74 -3.54 6.99
N VAL A 179 12.49 -3.10 5.76
CA VAL A 179 11.43 -3.61 4.90
C VAL A 179 12.10 -4.35 3.73
N PRO A 180 12.28 -5.67 3.85
CA PRO A 180 12.89 -6.46 2.80
C PRO A 180 11.91 -6.63 1.64
N VAL A 181 12.39 -6.28 0.46
CA VAL A 181 11.71 -6.45 -0.82
C VAL A 181 12.19 -7.74 -1.45
N GLU A 182 11.59 -8.84 -1.00
CA GLU A 182 11.95 -10.20 -1.44
C GLU A 182 10.96 -10.77 -2.45
N CYS A 183 9.70 -10.37 -2.34
CA CYS A 183 8.58 -10.92 -3.09
C CYS A 183 7.54 -9.83 -3.35
N LEU A 184 7.03 -9.81 -4.58
CA LEU A 184 5.89 -9.00 -4.97
C LEU A 184 4.61 -9.86 -4.92
N GLN A 185 3.60 -9.38 -4.22
CA GLN A 185 2.33 -10.10 -4.05
C GLN A 185 1.22 -9.38 -4.81
N LEU A 186 0.39 -10.14 -5.53
CA LEU A 186 -0.90 -9.63 -5.98
C LEU A 186 -1.95 -9.92 -4.90
N CYS A 187 -2.48 -8.86 -4.31
CA CYS A 187 -3.45 -8.93 -3.23
C CYS A 187 -4.85 -8.53 -3.72
N ARG A 188 -5.86 -9.25 -3.25
CA ARG A 188 -7.27 -8.91 -3.50
C ARG A 188 -7.79 -7.95 -2.44
N MET A 189 -8.47 -6.88 -2.87
CA MET A 189 -9.24 -6.03 -1.96
C MET A 189 -10.54 -6.74 -1.60
N GLY A 190 -10.58 -7.31 -0.41
CA GLY A 190 -11.71 -8.11 0.08
C GLY A 190 -12.40 -7.52 1.32
N LYS A 191 -13.27 -8.34 1.92
CA LYS A 191 -13.89 -8.04 3.20
C LYS A 191 -12.83 -7.86 4.30
N ARG A 192 -13.23 -7.25 5.42
CA ARG A 192 -12.35 -7.09 6.58
C ARG A 192 -11.99 -8.47 7.15
N ASN A 193 -10.78 -8.94 6.85
CA ASN A 193 -10.12 -10.00 7.62
C ASN A 193 -9.39 -9.31 8.78
N ASN A 194 -9.92 -9.43 10.00
CA ASN A 194 -9.34 -8.80 11.19
C ASN A 194 -8.19 -9.66 11.71
N GLY A 195 -7.03 -9.04 11.97
CA GLY A 195 -5.83 -9.70 12.47
C GLY A 195 -5.11 -10.58 11.45
N GLN A 196 -5.47 -10.46 10.17
CA GLN A 196 -4.89 -11.26 9.08
C GLN A 196 -4.48 -10.36 7.92
N TYR A 197 -3.45 -10.79 7.20
CA TYR A 197 -3.04 -10.16 5.96
C TYR A 197 -4.10 -10.30 4.87
N TYR A 198 -3.89 -9.63 3.74
CA TYR A 198 -4.78 -9.72 2.58
C TYR A 198 -4.79 -11.13 1.97
N GLU A 199 -5.84 -11.44 1.21
CA GLU A 199 -5.84 -12.61 0.33
C GLU A 199 -4.80 -12.38 -0.76
N VAL A 200 -3.72 -13.16 -0.69
CA VAL A 200 -2.66 -13.20 -1.70
C VAL A 200 -3.09 -14.17 -2.79
N VAL A 201 -3.20 -13.66 -4.01
CA VAL A 201 -3.65 -14.41 -5.19
C VAL A 201 -2.47 -15.19 -5.79
N PHE A 202 -1.31 -14.53 -5.89
CA PHE A 202 -0.04 -15.15 -6.22
C PHE A 202 1.12 -14.29 -5.71
N GLU A 203 2.30 -14.91 -5.71
CA GLU A 203 3.57 -14.34 -5.25
C GLU A 203 4.61 -14.43 -6.35
N LEU A 204 5.42 -13.38 -6.49
CA LEU A 204 6.47 -13.24 -7.48
C LEU A 204 7.81 -12.94 -6.76
N PRO A 205 8.65 -13.96 -6.49
CA PRO A 205 9.92 -13.73 -5.82
C PRO A 205 10.88 -12.93 -6.70
N LEU A 206 11.61 -12.00 -6.11
CA LEU A 206 12.74 -11.34 -6.75
C LEU A 206 13.96 -12.27 -6.75
N LYS A 207 14.87 -12.07 -7.72
CA LYS A 207 16.08 -12.87 -7.87
C LYS A 207 17.00 -12.70 -6.65
N SER A 208 17.65 -13.79 -6.25
CA SER A 208 18.61 -13.81 -5.13
C SER A 208 19.94 -13.17 -5.53
#